data_AF-A0A6B2T9B7-F1
#
_entry.id   AF-A0A6B2T9B7-F1
#
_cell.length_a   1.000
_cell.length_b   1.000
_cell.length_c   1.000
_cell.angle_alpha   90.00
_cell.angle_beta   90.00
_cell.angle_gamma   90.00
#
_symmetry.space_group_name_H-M   'P 1'
#
loop_
_entity.id
_entity.type
_entity.pdbx_description
1 polymer ?
#
loop_
_entity_poly.entity_id
_entity_poly.type
_entity_poly.pdbx_seq_one_letter_code
_entity_poly.pdbx_strand_id
1 'polypeptide(L)'
;MIRSAALALGACVAIGLTTGCEWTDTTAQGTATEQETLPPDADKKQSRKNADDFRAWVEANGTQEQKKAASRVRRVIGEWDDRTGNAYISTDINGGTTPVKDPMATARALTAAFDGWKDSKEGYVSVYDVFGNALVTNEEF
;
A
#
# COMPACT_ATOMS: atom_id res chain seq x y z
N MET A 1 28.41 -1.38 -70.94
CA MET A 1 27.80 -2.69 -71.23
C MET A 1 27.62 -3.43 -69.90
N ILE A 2 26.48 -4.15 -69.76
CA ILE A 2 26.09 -5.12 -68.69
C ILE A 2 25.73 -4.47 -67.33
N ARG A 3 24.48 -4.34 -66.85
CA ARG A 3 23.30 -5.22 -66.58
C ARG A 3 23.39 -6.09 -65.31
N SER A 4 22.28 -6.03 -64.54
CA SER A 4 21.77 -6.90 -63.45
C SER A 4 22.26 -6.54 -62.04
N ALA A 5 21.45 -6.01 -61.09
CA ALA A 5 20.14 -6.39 -60.53
C ALA A 5 20.17 -7.59 -59.58
N ALA A 6 20.00 -7.34 -58.28
CA ALA A 6 19.30 -8.23 -57.34
C ALA A 6 18.89 -7.44 -56.07
N LEU A 7 17.59 -7.49 -55.77
CA LEU A 7 16.96 -7.01 -54.54
C LEU A 7 17.36 -7.87 -53.34
N ALA A 8 17.43 -7.24 -52.16
CA ALA A 8 17.04 -7.87 -50.90
C ALA A 8 16.45 -6.82 -49.95
N LEU A 9 15.11 -6.86 -49.81
CA LEU A 9 14.36 -6.40 -48.63
C LEU A 9 14.91 -7.13 -47.39
N GLY A 10 14.90 -6.64 -46.15
CA GLY A 10 14.31 -5.46 -45.55
C GLY A 10 14.40 -5.62 -44.01
N ALA A 11 14.57 -4.48 -43.32
CA ALA A 11 14.20 -4.18 -41.94
C ALA A 11 14.72 -5.05 -40.77
N CYS A 12 15.90 -4.69 -40.27
CA CYS A 12 16.31 -4.67 -38.85
C CYS A 12 17.35 -3.52 -38.80
N VAL A 13 17.28 -2.46 -38.01
CA VAL A 13 17.04 -2.31 -36.58
C VAL A 13 16.61 -0.85 -36.41
N ALA A 14 15.46 -0.59 -35.78
CA ALA A 14 15.12 0.78 -35.39
C ALA A 14 16.07 1.19 -34.25
N ILE A 15 17.08 1.96 -34.61
CA ILE A 15 17.91 2.74 -33.70
C ILE A 15 17.02 3.89 -33.23
N GLY A 16 16.37 3.71 -32.10
CA GLY A 16 15.61 4.75 -31.41
C GLY A 16 16.40 5.27 -30.22
N LEU A 17 17.37 6.15 -30.46
CA LEU A 17 17.88 7.07 -29.45
C LEU A 17 16.78 8.10 -29.19
N THR A 18 15.94 7.85 -28.18
CA THR A 18 15.19 8.92 -27.53
C THR A 18 15.65 8.97 -26.09
N THR A 19 16.48 9.97 -25.81
CA THR A 19 16.63 10.57 -24.49
C THR A 19 15.27 11.08 -24.04
N GLY A 20 14.45 10.17 -23.52
CA GLY A 20 13.28 10.47 -22.74
C GLY A 20 13.62 10.04 -21.32
N CYS A 21 13.95 10.99 -20.46
CA CYS A 21 13.65 10.82 -19.06
C CYS A 21 12.13 10.68 -18.99
N GLU A 22 11.64 9.44 -19.07
CA GLU A 22 10.27 9.13 -18.70
C GLU A 22 10.19 9.42 -17.21
N TRP A 23 9.47 10.49 -16.89
CA TRP A 23 9.08 10.81 -15.54
C TRP A 23 8.30 9.61 -15.02
N THR A 24 8.96 8.75 -14.26
CA THR A 24 8.28 7.89 -13.31
C THR A 24 7.81 8.82 -12.22
N ASP A 25 6.59 9.33 -12.42
CA ASP A 25 5.78 9.92 -11.37
C ASP A 25 5.88 8.97 -10.17
N THR A 26 6.61 9.40 -9.14
CA THR A 26 6.87 8.60 -7.95
C THR A 26 5.66 8.74 -7.03
N THR A 27 4.51 8.26 -7.51
CA THR A 27 3.35 7.98 -6.67
C THR A 27 3.61 6.61 -6.07
N ALA A 28 4.09 6.60 -4.83
CA ALA A 28 4.72 5.45 -4.19
C ALA A 28 3.85 4.18 -4.17
N GLN A 29 3.90 3.37 -5.23
CA GLN A 29 3.52 1.97 -5.18
C GLN A 29 4.76 1.18 -4.78
N GLY A 30 4.73 0.64 -3.56
CA GLY A 30 5.75 -0.31 -3.12
C GLY A 30 5.96 -1.42 -4.15
N THR A 31 7.14 -2.02 -4.12
CA THR A 31 7.51 -3.19 -4.92
C THR A 31 6.49 -4.32 -4.76
N ALA A 32 6.33 -5.19 -5.77
CA ALA A 32 5.40 -6.33 -5.71
C ALA A 32 5.59 -7.24 -4.46
N THR A 33 6.78 -7.21 -3.86
CA THR A 33 7.11 -7.96 -2.63
C THR A 33 6.59 -7.28 -1.36
N GLU A 34 6.48 -5.95 -1.34
CA GLU A 34 5.83 -5.17 -0.27
C GLU A 34 4.30 -5.32 -0.30
N GLN A 35 3.75 -5.76 -1.43
CA GLN A 35 2.32 -6.06 -1.58
C GLN A 35 1.92 -7.37 -0.89
N GLU A 36 2.82 -8.35 -0.74
CA GLU A 36 2.45 -9.65 -0.16
C GLU A 36 2.79 -9.76 1.33
N THR A 37 3.84 -9.04 1.78
CA THR A 37 4.37 -9.17 3.14
C THR A 37 4.55 -7.82 3.82
N LEU A 38 4.25 -7.78 5.12
CA LEU A 38 4.37 -6.57 5.93
C LEU A 38 5.84 -6.06 5.92
N PRO A 39 6.08 -4.80 5.55
CA PRO A 39 7.42 -4.22 5.55
C PRO A 39 8.08 -4.23 6.94
N PRO A 40 9.42 -4.19 6.99
CA PRO A 40 10.14 -4.08 8.25
C PRO A 40 9.78 -2.79 8.99
N ASP A 41 9.72 -2.88 10.32
CA ASP A 41 9.41 -1.75 11.20
C ASP A 41 10.68 -1.27 11.89
N ALA A 42 11.28 -0.22 11.31
CA ALA A 42 12.53 0.38 11.79
C ALA A 42 12.36 1.08 13.15
N ASP A 43 11.18 1.64 13.44
CA ASP A 43 10.87 2.30 14.71
C ASP A 43 9.55 1.80 15.32
N LYS A 44 9.68 0.71 16.09
CA LYS A 44 8.56 0.10 16.81
C LYS A 44 7.92 1.00 17.86
N LYS A 45 8.59 2.06 18.31
CA LYS A 45 8.02 2.99 19.29
C LYS A 45 7.11 3.96 18.55
N GLN A 46 7.59 4.53 17.45
CA GLN A 46 6.80 5.40 16.60
C GLN A 46 5.59 4.67 16.00
N SER A 47 5.78 3.45 15.49
CA SER A 47 4.70 2.68 14.87
C SER A 47 3.57 2.32 15.85
N ARG A 48 3.89 2.11 17.13
CA ARG A 48 2.91 1.94 18.20
C ARG A 48 2.21 3.24 18.56
N LYS A 49 2.94 4.35 18.65
CA LYS A 49 2.33 5.67 18.88
C LYS A 49 1.34 6.00 17.76
N ASN A 50 1.70 5.76 16.51
CA ASN A 50 0.81 5.96 15.37
C ASN A 50 -0.46 5.09 15.45
N ALA A 51 -0.33 3.84 15.91
CA ALA A 51 -1.48 2.97 16.17
C ALA A 51 -2.36 3.46 17.33
N ASP A 52 -1.77 4.02 18.39
CA ASP A 52 -2.52 4.62 19.49
C ASP A 52 -3.32 5.84 19.01
N ASP A 53 -2.67 6.73 18.27
CA ASP A 53 -3.28 7.94 17.70
C ASP A 53 -4.42 7.58 16.73
N PHE A 54 -4.20 6.60 15.85
CA PHE A 54 -5.22 6.09 14.93
C PHE A 54 -6.43 5.54 15.68
N ARG A 55 -6.21 4.65 16.66
CA ARG A 55 -7.28 4.06 17.45
C ARG A 55 -8.07 5.10 18.22
N ALA A 56 -7.39 6.10 18.79
CA ALA A 56 -8.04 7.21 19.49
C ALA A 56 -8.94 8.03 18.55
N TRP A 57 -8.47 8.31 17.33
CA TRP A 57 -9.28 9.01 16.34
C TRP A 57 -10.51 8.18 15.93
N VAL A 58 -10.35 6.87 15.67
CA VAL A 58 -11.48 5.99 15.31
C VAL A 58 -12.46 5.85 16.47
N GLU A 59 -12.00 5.82 17.71
CA GLU A 59 -12.89 5.81 18.87
C GLU A 59 -13.74 7.09 18.96
N ALA A 60 -13.20 8.24 18.57
CA ALA A 60 -13.94 9.49 18.56
C ALA A 60 -14.88 9.65 17.35
N ASN A 61 -14.47 9.20 16.16
CA ASN A 61 -15.12 9.58 14.89
C ASN A 61 -15.69 8.40 14.10
N GLY A 62 -15.26 7.17 14.38
CA GLY A 62 -15.59 5.99 13.57
C GLY A 62 -16.94 5.35 13.87
N THR A 63 -17.42 4.55 12.92
CA THR A 63 -18.61 3.69 13.11
C THR A 63 -18.33 2.57 14.10
N GLN A 64 -19.37 1.85 14.55
CA GLN A 64 -19.19 0.69 15.44
C GLN A 64 -18.31 -0.40 14.80
N GLU A 65 -18.43 -0.61 13.50
CA GLU A 65 -17.61 -1.55 12.73
C GLU A 65 -16.15 -1.11 12.70
N GLN A 66 -15.90 0.17 12.42
CA GLN A 66 -14.54 0.73 12.40
C GLN A 66 -13.89 0.67 13.78
N LYS A 67 -14.61 0.98 14.86
CA LYS A 67 -14.13 0.85 16.24
C LYS A 67 -13.73 -0.58 16.58
N LYS A 68 -14.60 -1.55 16.24
CA LYS A 68 -14.30 -2.98 16.42
C LYS A 68 -13.07 -3.39 15.63
N ALA A 69 -12.93 -2.92 14.39
CA ALA A 69 -11.77 -3.21 13.56
C ALA A 69 -10.48 -2.57 14.14
N ALA A 70 -10.53 -1.29 14.52
CA ALA A 70 -9.41 -0.54 15.08
C ALA A 70 -8.86 -1.17 16.38
N SER A 71 -9.71 -1.86 17.15
CA SER A 71 -9.25 -2.63 18.32
C SER A 71 -8.22 -3.74 17.98
N ARG A 72 -8.16 -4.17 16.71
CA ARG A 72 -7.23 -5.18 16.22
C ARG A 72 -5.87 -4.61 15.81
N VAL A 73 -5.75 -3.29 15.68
CA VAL A 73 -4.53 -2.62 15.23
C VAL A 73 -3.45 -2.73 16.30
N ARG A 74 -2.25 -3.15 15.88
CA ARG A 74 -1.08 -3.29 16.74
C ARG A 74 -0.02 -2.25 16.45
N ARG A 75 0.19 -1.93 15.17
CA ARG A 75 1.16 -0.95 14.70
C ARG A 75 0.67 -0.32 13.40
N VAL A 76 1.03 0.94 13.18
CA VAL A 76 0.90 1.62 11.90
C VAL A 76 2.30 2.06 11.50
N ILE A 77 2.82 1.45 10.44
CA ILE A 77 4.21 1.58 9.98
C ILE A 77 4.22 2.38 8.68
N GLY A 78 5.32 3.09 8.42
CA GLY A 78 5.50 3.87 7.20
C GLY A 78 5.78 5.34 7.51
N GLU A 79 6.10 6.06 6.45
CA GLU A 79 6.23 7.50 6.45
C GLU A 79 5.20 8.04 5.46
N TRP A 80 4.21 8.76 5.99
CA TRP A 80 3.09 9.31 5.22
C TRP A 80 2.83 10.78 5.57
N ASP A 81 3.84 11.45 6.12
CA ASP A 81 3.75 12.88 6.45
C ASP A 81 3.50 13.70 5.18
N ASP A 82 2.81 14.83 5.34
CA ASP A 82 2.28 15.64 4.23
C ASP A 82 1.28 14.93 3.29
N ARG A 83 0.51 13.96 3.83
CA ARG A 83 -0.65 13.34 3.14
C ARG A 83 -0.28 12.50 1.91
N THR A 84 1.01 12.27 1.65
CA THR A 84 1.51 11.43 0.56
C THR A 84 2.22 10.20 1.14
N GLY A 85 2.43 9.15 0.34
CA GLY A 85 3.28 8.01 0.74
C GLY A 85 2.52 6.76 1.21
N ASN A 86 3.23 5.83 1.86
CA ASN A 86 2.71 4.50 2.19
C ASN A 86 2.51 4.29 3.69
N ALA A 87 1.32 3.80 4.05
CA ALA A 87 0.98 3.36 5.39
C ALA A 87 0.70 1.85 5.42
N TYR A 88 1.21 1.18 6.45
CA TYR A 88 1.07 -0.27 6.62
C TYR A 88 0.49 -0.56 8.01
N ILE A 89 -0.75 -1.05 8.06
CA ILE A 89 -1.47 -1.39 9.28
C ILE A 89 -1.22 -2.86 9.63
N SER A 90 -0.49 -3.10 10.70
CA SER A 90 -0.29 -4.43 11.28
C SER A 90 -1.39 -4.73 12.30
N THR A 91 -2.04 -5.88 12.18
CA THR A 91 -3.18 -6.28 13.03
C THR A 91 -2.93 -7.60 13.75
N ASP A 92 -3.87 -8.01 14.61
CA ASP A 92 -3.95 -9.37 15.13
C ASP A 92 -5.00 -10.25 14.40
N ILE A 93 -5.47 -9.83 13.23
CA ILE A 93 -6.42 -10.61 12.44
C ILE A 93 -5.79 -11.98 12.11
N ASN A 94 -6.63 -13.03 12.01
CA ASN A 94 -6.24 -14.43 11.76
C ASN A 94 -5.36 -15.12 12.83
N GLY A 95 -5.07 -14.49 13.98
CA GLY A 95 -4.44 -15.22 15.09
C GLY A 95 -4.44 -14.55 16.46
N GLY A 96 -5.15 -13.43 16.63
CA GLY A 96 -5.45 -12.86 17.94
C GLY A 96 -6.33 -13.77 18.80
N THR A 97 -6.38 -13.50 20.11
CA THR A 97 -7.12 -14.31 21.09
C THR A 97 -8.62 -14.42 20.80
N THR A 98 -9.17 -13.46 20.06
CA THR A 98 -10.58 -13.44 19.67
C THR A 98 -10.68 -13.55 18.15
N PRO A 99 -11.28 -14.62 17.61
CA PRO A 99 -11.47 -14.76 16.17
C PRO A 99 -12.24 -13.59 15.57
N VAL A 100 -11.88 -13.24 14.34
CA VAL A 100 -12.61 -12.28 13.52
C VAL A 100 -13.51 -13.08 12.58
N LYS A 101 -14.82 -12.78 12.57
CA LYS A 101 -15.79 -13.51 11.75
C LYS A 101 -15.53 -13.33 10.25
N ASP A 102 -15.20 -12.11 9.84
CA ASP A 102 -14.89 -11.75 8.46
C ASP A 102 -13.60 -10.91 8.42
N PRO A 103 -12.45 -11.55 8.19
CA PRO A 103 -11.14 -10.88 8.11
C PRO A 103 -11.09 -9.77 7.06
N MET A 104 -11.66 -10.02 5.87
CA MET A 104 -11.58 -9.08 4.75
C MET A 104 -12.46 -7.86 4.98
N ALA A 105 -13.68 -8.05 5.49
CA ALA A 105 -14.54 -6.92 5.87
C ALA A 105 -13.91 -6.09 6.98
N THR A 106 -13.24 -6.74 7.94
CA THR A 106 -12.53 -6.03 9.03
C THR A 106 -11.36 -5.22 8.49
N ALA A 107 -10.57 -5.78 7.56
CA ALA A 107 -9.48 -5.06 6.92
C ALA A 107 -9.97 -3.84 6.11
N ARG A 108 -11.05 -3.98 5.33
CA ARG A 108 -11.66 -2.86 4.60
C ARG A 108 -12.24 -1.78 5.53
N ALA A 109 -12.77 -2.15 6.68
CA ALA A 109 -13.21 -1.18 7.68
C ALA A 109 -12.02 -0.36 8.23
N LEU A 110 -10.82 -0.94 8.32
CA LEU A 110 -9.61 -0.23 8.71
C LEU A 110 -9.15 0.75 7.64
N THR A 111 -9.14 0.37 6.36
CA THR A 111 -8.74 1.29 5.28
C THR A 111 -9.69 2.48 5.17
N ALA A 112 -11.01 2.25 5.22
CA ALA A 112 -12.00 3.31 5.24
C ALA A 112 -11.89 4.24 6.48
N ALA A 113 -11.50 3.69 7.64
CA ALA A 113 -11.26 4.50 8.83
C ALA A 113 -9.95 5.32 8.72
N PHE A 114 -8.94 4.78 8.02
CA PHE A 114 -7.67 5.45 7.80
C PHE A 114 -7.80 6.62 6.81
N ASP A 115 -8.56 6.42 5.73
CA ASP A 115 -9.00 7.47 4.81
C ASP A 115 -9.66 8.64 5.55
N GLY A 116 -10.66 8.36 6.40
CA GLY A 116 -11.27 9.41 7.23
C GLY A 116 -10.32 10.09 8.21
N TRP A 117 -9.29 9.38 8.70
CA TRP A 117 -8.32 9.95 9.64
C TRP A 117 -7.32 10.90 8.98
N LYS A 118 -6.90 10.59 7.75
CA LYS A 118 -5.89 11.37 7.02
C LYS A 118 -6.48 12.41 6.09
N ASP A 119 -7.66 12.14 5.54
CA ASP A 119 -8.35 13.04 4.62
C ASP A 119 -7.40 13.48 3.49
N SER A 120 -6.76 12.49 2.85
CA SER A 120 -5.88 12.67 1.70
C SER A 120 -6.50 12.00 0.46
N LYS A 121 -5.87 12.18 -0.70
CA LYS A 121 -6.05 11.34 -1.89
C LYS A 121 -4.72 11.02 -2.57
N GLU A 122 -3.63 11.15 -1.83
CA GLU A 122 -2.26 11.12 -2.38
C GLU A 122 -1.38 10.05 -1.69
N GLY A 123 -1.97 9.25 -0.80
CA GLY A 123 -1.30 8.16 -0.11
C GLY A 123 -1.98 6.81 -0.31
N TYR A 124 -1.27 5.74 0.04
CA TYR A 124 -1.75 4.35 -0.05
C TYR A 124 -1.62 3.62 1.30
N VAL A 125 -2.69 2.93 1.70
CA VAL A 125 -2.73 2.15 2.93
C VAL A 125 -2.92 0.67 2.63
N SER A 126 -2.15 -0.16 3.32
CA SER A 126 -2.25 -1.61 3.26
C SER A 126 -2.51 -2.19 4.65
N VAL A 127 -3.22 -3.31 4.74
CA VAL A 127 -3.58 -3.99 6.01
C VAL A 127 -3.06 -5.40 5.98
N TYR A 128 -2.39 -5.80 7.06
CA TYR A 128 -1.76 -7.09 7.22
C TYR A 128 -2.27 -7.83 8.45
N ASP A 129 -2.35 -9.14 8.34
CA ASP A 129 -2.71 -10.04 9.44
C ASP A 129 -1.58 -10.19 10.47
N VAL A 130 -1.81 -11.00 11.50
CA VAL A 130 -0.84 -11.22 12.59
C VAL A 130 0.48 -11.84 12.14
N PHE A 131 0.48 -12.55 11.02
CA PHE A 131 1.66 -13.21 10.44
C PHE A 131 2.38 -12.30 9.45
N GLY A 132 1.82 -11.11 9.17
CA GLY A 132 2.34 -10.18 8.19
C GLY A 132 1.91 -10.50 6.76
N ASN A 133 0.90 -11.34 6.54
CA ASN A 133 0.32 -11.53 5.21
C ASN A 133 -0.63 -10.37 4.90
N ALA A 134 -0.57 -9.86 3.67
CA ALA A 134 -1.50 -8.84 3.24
C ALA A 134 -2.95 -9.37 3.20
N LEU A 135 -3.87 -8.54 3.70
CA LEU A 135 -5.32 -8.72 3.56
C LEU A 135 -5.90 -7.74 2.54
N VAL A 136 -5.39 -6.50 2.55
CA VAL A 136 -5.76 -5.42 1.64
C VAL A 136 -4.49 -4.65 1.31
N THR A 137 -4.31 -4.27 0.05
CA THR A 137 -3.08 -3.62 -0.44
C THR A 137 -3.39 -2.36 -1.23
N ASN A 138 -2.57 -1.34 -1.01
CA ASN A 138 -2.54 -0.09 -1.77
C ASN A 138 -3.91 0.58 -2.00
N GLU A 139 -4.75 0.62 -0.97
CA GLU A 139 -5.99 1.41 -1.01
C GLU A 139 -5.64 2.88 -0.87
N GLU A 140 -6.17 3.72 -1.76
CA GLU A 140 -5.99 5.17 -1.68
C GLU A 140 -6.67 5.74 -0.44
N PHE A 141 -6.03 6.72 0.21
CA PHE A 141 -6.53 7.42 1.40
C PHE A 141 -6.17 8.90 1.40
#